data_AF-A0A484ZXP0-F1
#
_entry.id   AF-A0A484ZXP0-F1
#
_cell.length_a   1.000
_cell.length_b   1.000
_cell.length_c   1.000
_cell.angle_alpha   90.00
_cell.angle_beta   90.00
_cell.angle_gamma   90.00
#
_symmetry.space_group_name_H-M   'P 1'
#
loop_
_entity.id
_entity.type
_entity.pdbx_description
1 polymer ?
#
loop_
_entity_poly.entity_id
_entity_poly.type
_entity_poly.pdbx_seq_one_letter_code
_entity_poly.pdbx_strand_id
1 'polypeptide(L)'
;MHQVLKLIWDAISRKFGGRQELYEINYAGSQDKVRLQCLQHAQNSGSMKQMMEMVDRDLSDYDINGWTVPHLTNPDDINVLSQILKQP
;
A
#
# COMPACT_ATOMS: atom_id res chain seq x y z
N MET A 1 17.22 18.33 -35.72
CA MET A 1 16.01 17.91 -34.98
C MET A 1 15.21 16.79 -35.66
N HIS A 2 15.14 16.70 -37.00
CA HIS A 2 14.28 15.71 -37.69
C HIS A 2 14.75 14.24 -37.63
N GLN A 3 16.06 13.97 -37.55
CA GLN A 3 16.58 12.58 -37.49
C GLN A 3 16.34 11.90 -36.13
N VAL A 4 16.35 12.65 -35.04
CA VAL A 4 16.17 12.10 -33.67
C VAL A 4 14.73 11.64 -33.45
N LEU A 5 13.74 12.41 -33.88
CA LEU A 5 12.33 12.00 -33.77
C LEU A 5 12.01 10.72 -34.56
N LYS A 6 12.61 10.55 -35.75
CA LYS A 6 12.43 9.33 -36.55
C LYS A 6 12.99 8.10 -35.85
N LEU A 7 14.12 8.24 -35.15
CA LEU A 7 14.74 7.14 -34.43
C LEU A 7 13.89 6.71 -33.21
N ILE A 8 13.32 7.67 -32.48
CA ILE A 8 12.40 7.40 -31.36
C ILE A 8 11.12 6.73 -31.88
N TRP A 9 10.55 7.22 -32.97
CA TRP A 9 9.37 6.62 -33.59
C TRP A 9 9.61 5.19 -34.08
N ASP A 10 10.77 4.92 -34.66
CA ASP A 10 11.12 3.56 -35.10
C ASP A 10 11.35 2.61 -33.91
N ALA A 11 11.86 3.11 -32.79
CA ALA A 11 12.08 2.33 -31.57
C ALA A 11 10.78 1.92 -30.87
N ILE A 12 9.73 2.76 -30.94
CA ILE A 12 8.46 2.52 -30.23
C ILE A 12 7.41 1.89 -31.17
N SER A 13 7.24 2.43 -32.38
CA SER A 13 6.00 2.24 -33.16
C SER A 13 6.10 1.22 -34.29
N ARG A 14 7.29 0.73 -34.64
CA ARG A 14 7.43 -0.37 -35.61
C ARG A 14 7.25 -1.73 -34.94
N LYS A 15 7.03 -2.77 -35.75
CA LYS A 15 6.89 -4.17 -35.30
C LYS A 15 8.01 -4.67 -34.37
N PHE A 16 9.18 -4.02 -34.39
CA PHE A 16 10.27 -4.30 -33.46
C PHE A 16 9.98 -3.71 -32.06
N GLY A 17 9.59 -2.43 -31.98
CA GLY A 17 9.19 -1.75 -30.75
C GLY A 17 7.97 -2.36 -30.07
N GLY A 18 6.90 -2.65 -30.83
CA GLY A 18 5.70 -3.29 -30.27
C GLY A 18 5.94 -4.72 -29.75
N ARG A 19 6.91 -5.47 -30.30
CA ARG A 19 7.32 -6.77 -29.74
C ARG A 19 8.17 -6.60 -28.48
N GLN A 20 9.04 -5.60 -28.46
CA GLN A 20 9.86 -5.29 -27.29
C GLN A 20 8.97 -4.85 -26.12
N GLU A 21 7.96 -4.03 -26.37
CA GLU A 21 6.96 -3.61 -25.37
C GLU A 21 6.19 -4.81 -24.79
N LEU A 22 5.64 -5.67 -25.66
CA LEU A 22 4.94 -6.89 -25.19
C LEU A 22 5.84 -7.84 -24.41
N TYR A 23 7.12 -7.91 -24.80
CA TYR A 23 8.13 -8.67 -24.09
C TYR A 23 8.38 -8.07 -22.71
N GLU A 24 8.67 -6.78 -22.60
CA GLU A 24 8.92 -6.12 -21.31
C GLU A 24 7.73 -6.23 -20.35
N ILE A 25 6.50 -6.16 -20.85
CA ILE A 25 5.28 -6.28 -20.03
C ILE A 25 5.10 -7.70 -19.48
N ASN A 26 5.38 -8.74 -20.27
CA ASN A 26 4.97 -10.11 -19.94
C ASN A 26 6.13 -11.07 -19.67
N TYR A 27 7.39 -10.65 -19.87
CA TYR A 27 8.54 -11.55 -19.78
C TYR A 27 8.66 -12.20 -18.40
N ALA A 28 8.45 -11.41 -17.34
CA ALA A 28 8.51 -11.88 -15.96
C ALA A 28 7.26 -12.67 -15.51
N GLY A 29 6.24 -12.80 -16.38
CA GLY A 29 4.98 -13.48 -16.09
C GLY A 29 3.77 -12.56 -16.27
N SER A 30 2.57 -13.12 -16.08
CA SER A 30 1.35 -12.31 -16.06
C SER A 30 1.41 -11.30 -14.91
N GLN A 31 0.71 -10.17 -15.07
CA GLN A 31 0.76 -9.10 -14.08
C GLN A 31 0.40 -9.57 -12.66
N ASP A 32 -0.56 -10.50 -12.56
CA ASP A 32 -0.96 -11.08 -11.27
C ASP A 32 0.13 -11.96 -10.67
N LYS A 33 0.86 -12.74 -11.49
CA LYS A 33 1.95 -13.58 -11.00
C LYS A 33 3.10 -12.75 -10.45
N VAL A 34 3.45 -11.65 -11.11
CA VAL A 34 4.50 -10.74 -10.62
C VAL A 34 4.10 -10.11 -9.28
N ARG A 35 2.85 -9.68 -9.14
CA ARG A 35 2.32 -9.14 -7.87
C ARG A 35 2.29 -10.20 -6.76
N LEU A 36 1.84 -11.41 -7.08
CA LEU A 36 1.80 -12.52 -6.14
C LEU A 36 3.20 -12.94 -5.68
N GLN A 37 4.18 -13.00 -6.59
CA GLN A 37 5.57 -13.29 -6.22
C GLN A 37 6.16 -12.22 -5.30
N CYS A 38 5.86 -10.94 -5.56
CA CYS A 38 6.26 -9.85 -4.67
C CYS A 38 5.65 -10.01 -3.27
N LEU A 39 4.35 -10.31 -3.19
CA LEU A 39 3.67 -10.56 -1.92
C LEU A 39 4.24 -11.78 -1.19
N GLN A 40 4.45 -12.90 -1.90
CA GLN A 40 5.06 -14.11 -1.35
C GLN A 40 6.48 -13.84 -0.84
N HIS A 41 7.25 -13.02 -1.56
CA HIS A 41 8.57 -12.60 -1.10
C HIS A 41 8.48 -11.77 0.18
N ALA A 42 7.54 -10.83 0.29
CA ALA A 42 7.33 -10.04 1.50
C ALA A 42 6.89 -10.92 2.68
N GLN A 43 6.06 -11.95 2.44
CA GLN A 43 5.66 -12.94 3.45
C GLN A 43 6.83 -13.81 3.89
N ASN A 44 7.59 -14.37 2.95
CA ASN A 44 8.69 -15.29 3.23
C ASN A 44 9.92 -14.60 3.83
N SER A 45 10.19 -13.35 3.44
CA SER A 45 11.28 -12.54 4.01
C SER A 45 11.00 -12.05 5.43
N GLY A 46 9.75 -12.18 5.92
CA GLY A 46 9.33 -11.63 7.20
C GLY A 46 9.02 -10.14 7.18
N SER A 47 9.19 -9.45 6.04
CA SER A 47 8.87 -8.02 5.90
C SER A 47 7.39 -7.76 6.19
N MET A 48 6.50 -8.63 5.70
CA MET A 48 5.06 -8.57 5.99
C MET A 48 4.78 -8.72 7.48
N LYS A 49 5.51 -9.60 8.16
CA LYS A 49 5.35 -9.82 9.60
C LYS A 49 5.73 -8.57 10.39
N GLN A 50 6.84 -7.92 10.05
CA GLN A 50 7.26 -6.69 10.70
C GLN A 50 6.24 -5.56 10.53
N MET A 51 5.66 -5.43 9.33
CA MET A 51 4.60 -4.46 9.08
C MET A 51 3.35 -4.75 9.93
N MET A 52 2.95 -6.02 10.04
CA MET A 52 1.81 -6.41 10.88
C MET A 52 2.10 -6.23 12.37
N GLU A 53 3.30 -6.54 12.85
CA GLU A 53 3.69 -6.34 14.25
C GLU A 53 3.63 -4.87 14.68
N MET A 54 3.88 -3.93 13.76
CA MET A 54 3.67 -2.50 14.01
C MET A 54 2.19 -2.17 14.16
N VAL A 55 1.36 -2.69 13.26
CA VAL A 55 -0.11 -2.50 13.32
C VAL A 55 -0.69 -3.10 14.60
N ASP A 56 -0.24 -4.30 14.99
CA ASP A 56 -0.70 -4.97 16.21
C ASP A 56 -0.34 -4.16 17.46
N ARG A 57 0.84 -3.52 17.47
CA ARG A 57 1.24 -2.61 18.56
C ARG A 57 0.31 -1.40 18.62
N ASP A 58 0.08 -0.73 17.50
CA ASP A 58 -0.77 0.46 17.45
C ASP A 58 -2.22 0.14 17.84
N LEU A 59 -2.75 -1.01 17.42
CA LEU A 59 -4.08 -1.48 17.80
C LEU A 59 -4.15 -1.93 19.27
N SER A 60 -3.04 -2.31 19.88
CA SER A 60 -3.00 -2.70 21.30
C SER A 60 -3.07 -1.51 22.26
N ASP A 61 -2.80 -0.30 21.76
CA ASP A 61 -2.76 0.92 22.58
C ASP A 61 -4.16 1.45 22.95
N TYR A 62 -5.24 0.90 22.38
CA TYR A 62 -6.62 1.29 22.70
C TYR A 62 -7.62 0.13 22.66
N ASP A 63 -8.72 0.27 23.39
CA ASP A 63 -9.87 -0.60 23.35
C ASP A 63 -11.17 0.23 23.22
N ILE A 64 -12.33 -0.43 23.36
CA ILE A 64 -13.64 0.24 23.30
C ILE A 64 -13.88 1.20 24.47
N ASN A 65 -13.08 1.13 25.54
CA ASN A 65 -13.22 1.92 26.75
C ASN A 65 -12.23 3.10 26.79
N GLY A 66 -11.19 3.10 25.94
CA GLY A 66 -10.24 4.20 25.81
C GLY A 66 -8.82 3.72 25.52
N TRP A 67 -7.83 4.54 25.88
CA TRP A 67 -6.42 4.20 25.77
C TRP A 67 -6.01 3.19 26.85
N THR A 68 -5.24 2.17 26.47
CA THR A 68 -4.68 1.16 27.39
C THR A 68 -3.30 1.55 27.91
N VAL A 69 -2.66 2.53 27.28
CA VAL A 69 -1.31 3.02 27.60
C VAL A 69 -1.35 4.20 28.58
N PRO A 70 -0.43 4.26 29.57
CA PRO A 70 -0.49 5.23 30.66
C PRO A 70 -0.08 6.66 30.27
N HIS A 71 0.47 6.84 29.07
CA HIS A 71 0.97 8.14 28.60
C HIS A 71 -0.07 8.94 27.80
N LEU A 72 -1.23 8.35 27.50
CA LEU A 72 -2.35 8.99 26.81
C LEU A 72 -3.50 9.20 27.79
N THR A 73 -4.20 10.32 27.64
CA THR A 73 -5.34 10.69 28.50
C THR A 73 -6.65 10.30 27.83
N ASN A 74 -7.53 9.61 28.56
CA ASN A 74 -8.88 9.31 28.08
C ASN A 74 -9.73 10.58 27.97
N PRO A 75 -10.65 10.66 27.00
CA PRO A 75 -11.44 11.85 26.73
C PRO A 75 -12.62 12.06 27.70
N ASP A 76 -12.63 11.42 28.88
CA ASP A 76 -13.74 11.44 29.83
C ASP A 76 -14.07 12.85 30.35
N ASP A 77 -13.08 13.73 30.39
CA ASP A 77 -13.16 15.12 30.84
C ASP A 77 -13.71 16.08 29.78
N ILE A 78 -13.54 15.75 28.50
CA ILE A 78 -13.97 16.58 27.36
C ILE A 78 -15.18 16.02 26.62
N ASN A 79 -15.57 14.76 26.87
CA ASN A 79 -16.67 14.11 26.17
C ASN A 79 -18.04 14.65 26.62
N VAL A 80 -18.67 15.44 25.74
CA VAL A 80 -19.99 16.07 25.96
C VAL A 80 -21.16 15.26 25.41
N LEU A 81 -20.94 14.09 24.79
CA LEU A 81 -22.00 13.31 24.13
C LEU A 81 -23.15 12.98 25.09
N SER A 82 -22.82 12.65 26.34
CA SER A 82 -23.83 12.35 27.38
C SER A 82 -24.68 13.57 27.76
N GLN A 83 -24.18 14.79 27.59
CA GLN A 83 -24.91 16.03 27.89
C GLN A 83 -25.83 16.43 26.73
N ILE A 84 -25.41 16.16 25.50
CA ILE A 84 -26.18 16.42 24.28
C ILE A 84 -27.33 15.41 24.16
N LEU A 85 -27.04 14.12 24.35
CA LEU A 85 -28.01 13.04 24.17
C LEU A 85 -29.04 12.91 25.30
N LYS A 86 -28.87 13.64 26.41
CA LYS A 86 -29.82 13.70 27.54
C LYS A 86 -30.85 14.83 27.42
N GLN A 87 -30.79 15.65 26.37
CA GLN A 87 -31.83 16.65 26.11
C GLN A 87 -33.06 15.95 25.47
N PRO A 88 -34.30 16.24 25.91
CA PRO A 88 -35.52 15.66 25.34
C PRO A 88 -35.76 16.05 23.88
#